data_AF-A0A519M078-F1
#
_entry.id   AF-A0A519M078-F1
#
_cell.length_a   1.000
_cell.length_b   1.000
_cell.length_c   1.000
_cell.angle_alpha   90.00
_cell.angle_beta   90.00
_cell.angle_gamma   90.00
#
_symmetry.space_group_name_H-M   'P 1'
#
loop_
_entity.id
_entity.type
_entity.pdbx_description
1 polymer ?
#
loop_
_entity_poly.entity_id
_entity_poly.type
_entity_poly.pdbx_seq_one_letter_code
_entity_poly.pdbx_strand_id
1 'polypeptide(L)' 'MPSLGIKLDACPGRLNQTSMFIKREGLYYGQCSELCGVNHAFMPIGIASYEM' A
#
# COMPACT_ATOMS: atom_id res chain seq x y z
N MET A 1 1.29 2.31 -2.66
CA MET A 1 0.05 2.88 -3.22
C MET A 1 0.38 4.00 -4.22
N PRO A 2 0.51 3.68 -5.52
CA PRO A 2 1.00 4.61 -6.54
C PRO A 2 0.19 5.91 -6.63
N SER A 3 -1.14 5.83 -6.63
CA SER A 3 -2.05 6.97 -6.70
C SER A 3 -1.95 7.94 -5.51
N LEU A 4 -1.47 7.46 -4.36
CA LEU A 4 -1.26 8.26 -3.16
C LEU A 4 0.21 8.64 -2.97
N GLY A 5 1.11 8.23 -3.87
CA GLY A 5 2.55 8.49 -3.75
C GLY A 5 3.24 7.80 -2.57
N ILE A 6 2.66 6.72 -2.04
CA ILE A 6 3.15 6.05 -0.84
C ILE A 6 3.89 4.76 -1.21
N LYS A 7 5.13 4.61 -0.73
CA LYS A 7 5.87 3.35 -0.67
C LYS A 7 6.55 3.27 0.70
N LEU A 8 6.48 2.10 1.33
CA LEU A 8 7.13 1.84 2.59
C LEU A 8 7.52 0.35 2.63
N ASP A 9 8.75 0.05 2.99
CA ASP A 9 9.23 -1.33 3.04
C ASP A 9 8.75 -2.03 4.31
N ALA A 10 8.40 -3.31 4.18
CA ALA A 10 8.08 -4.19 5.30
C ALA A 10 9.35 -4.96 5.73
N CYS A 11 10.11 -4.39 6.67
CA CYS A 11 11.36 -4.98 7.15
C CYS A 11 11.15 -5.73 8.49
N PRO A 12 11.50 -7.02 8.61
CA PRO A 12 11.42 -7.75 9.88
C PRO A 12 12.21 -7.05 10.99
N GLY A 13 11.59 -6.89 12.16
CA GLY A 13 12.21 -6.23 13.32
C GLY A 13 12.22 -4.70 13.30
N ARG A 14 11.63 -4.05 12.28
CA ARG A 14 11.50 -2.58 12.20
C ARG A 14 10.04 -2.17 12.01
N LEU A 15 9.56 -1.23 12.82
CA LEU A 15 8.27 -0.59 12.64
C LEU A 15 8.43 0.70 11.84
N ASN A 16 8.14 0.64 10.55
CA ASN A 16 8.08 1.81 9.69
C ASN A 16 6.67 2.41 9.73
N GLN A 17 6.55 3.74 9.72
CA GLN A 17 5.25 4.44 9.73
C GLN A 17 5.23 5.55 8.69
N THR A 18 4.09 5.73 8.03
CA THR A 18 3.80 6.88 7.15
C THR A 18 2.35 7.32 7.36
N SER A 19 2.08 8.61 7.19
CA SER A 19 0.72 9.14 7.12
C SER A 19 0.18 9.09 5.69
N MET A 20 -1.13 8.96 5.55
CA MET A 20 -1.83 9.14 4.27
C MET A 20 -3.05 10.02 4.46
N PHE A 21 -3.36 10.84 3.46
CA PHE A 21 -4.56 11.68 3.44
C PHE A 21 -5.26 11.50 2.10
N ILE A 22 -6.48 10.94 2.13
CA ILE A 22 -7.26 10.63 0.93
C ILE A 22 -8.34 11.69 0.78
N LYS A 23 -8.27 12.45 -0.32
CA LYS A 23 -9.17 13.59 -0.60
C LYS A 23 -10.46 13.21 -1.32
N ARG A 24 -10.54 12.01 -1.87
CA ARG A 24 -11.65 11.57 -2.74
C ARG A 24 -12.02 10.15 -2.37
N GLU A 25 -13.31 9.87 -2.33
CA GLU A 25 -13.81 8.50 -2.24
C GLU A 25 -13.29 7.63 -3.39
N GLY A 26 -13.22 6.33 -3.15
CA GLY A 26 -12.93 5.36 -4.19
C GLY A 26 -12.07 4.19 -3.72
N LEU A 27 -11.71 3.36 -4.69
CA LEU A 27 -10.84 2.20 -4.53
C LEU A 27 -9.45 2.49 -5.09
N TYR A 28 -8.44 2.25 -4.27
CA TYR A 28 -7.04 2.46 -4.60
C TYR A 28 -6.29 1.14 -4.52
N TYR A 29 -5.50 0.84 -5.57
CA TYR A 29 -4.79 -0.43 -5.68
C TYR A 29 -3.27 -0.24 -5.70
N GLY A 30 -2.58 -1.15 -5.03
CA GLY A 30 -1.14 -1.27 -5.05
C GLY A 30 -0.70 -2.73 -5.14
N GLN A 31 0.60 -2.92 -5.36
CA GLN A 31 1.25 -4.22 -5.36
C GLN A 31 2.45 -4.18 -4.42
N CYS A 32 2.91 -5.35 -3.99
CA CYS A 32 4.21 -5.47 -3.34
C CYS A 32 5.30 -4.85 -4.23
N SER A 33 6.23 -4.11 -3.63
CA SER A 33 7.24 -3.33 -4.36
C SER A 33 8.68 -3.75 -4.01
N GLU A 34 8.82 -4.92 -3.37
CA GLU A 34 10.09 -5.54 -2.99
C GLU A 34 10.01 -7.05 -3.25
N LEU A 35 10.96 -7.61 -3.98
CA LEU A 35 10.93 -9.02 -4.36
C LEU A 35 10.97 -9.91 -3.10
N CYS A 36 9.88 -10.64 -2.85
CA CYS A 36 9.69 -11.35 -1.57
C CYS A 36 9.41 -12.86 -1.72
N GLY A 37 9.64 -13.44 -2.89
CA GLY A 37 9.49 -14.88 -3.16
C GLY A 37 8.61 -15.21 -4.37
N VAL A 38 8.26 -16.48 -4.53
CA VAL A 38 7.56 -17.02 -5.72
C VAL A 38 6.22 -16.33 -5.97
N ASN A 39 5.49 -15.98 -4.90
CA ASN A 39 4.18 -15.34 -5.00
C ASN A 39 4.25 -13.81 -4.95
N HIS A 40 5.43 -13.20 -5.17
CA HIS A 40 5.62 -11.75 -5.10
C HIS A 40 4.63 -10.94 -5.95
N ALA A 41 4.24 -11.45 -7.13
CA ALA A 41 3.28 -10.79 -8.01
C ALA A 41 1.80 -10.98 -7.61
N PHE A 42 1.50 -11.85 -6.65
CA PHE A 42 0.13 -12.27 -6.30
C PHE A 42 -0.31 -11.78 -4.91
N MET A 43 0.23 -10.65 -4.45
CA MET A 43 -0.08 -10.03 -3.16
C MET A 43 -0.47 -8.56 -3.33
N PRO A 44 -1.69 -8.29 -3.84
CA PRO A 44 -2.20 -6.94 -4.04
C PRO A 44 -2.58 -6.26 -2.72
N ILE A 45 -2.68 -4.93 -2.75
CA ILE A 45 -3.18 -4.08 -1.66
C ILE A 45 -4.37 -3.30 -2.19
N GLY A 46 -5.51 -3.35 -1.49
CA GLY A 46 -6.70 -2.56 -1.78
C GLY A 46 -7.04 -1.63 -0.61
N ILE A 47 -7.30 -0.36 -0.89
CA ILE A 47 -7.80 0.63 0.07
C ILE A 47 -9.12 1.18 -0.45
N ALA A 48 -10.15 1.14 0.39
CA ALA A 48 -11.42 1.80 0.12
C ALA A 48 -11.52 3.07 0.97
N SER A 49 -11.89 4.18 0.34
CA SER A 49 -12.21 5.44 1.00
C SER A 49 -13.66 5.75 0.76
N TYR A 50 -14.37 6.02 1.84
CA TYR A 50 -15.77 6.46 1.85
C TYR A 50 -15.84 7.83 2.53
N GLU A 51 -16.75 8.66 2.06
CA GLU A 51 -17.20 9.90 2.68
C GLU A 51 -18.07 9.47 3.86
N MET A 52 -17.87 10.18 4.98
CA MET A 52 -18.50 9.85 6.26
C MET A 52 -19.80 10.63 6.41
#